data_AF-A0A969NCP6-F1
#
_entry.id   AF-A0A969NCP6-F1
#
_cell.length_a   1.000
_cell.length_b   1.000
_cell.length_c   1.000
_cell.angle_alpha   90.00
_cell.angle_beta   90.00
_cell.angle_gamma   90.00
#
_symmetry.space_group_name_H-M   'P 1'
#
loop_
_entity.id
_entity.type
_entity.pdbx_description
1 polymer ?
#
loop_
_entity_poly.entity_id
_entity_poly.type
_entity_poly.pdbx_seq_one_letter_code
_entity_poly.pdbx_strand_id
1 'polypeptide(L)'
;MLPGIYGKLEENGELKLSGHYLARYLDDKGPGDIISYPENNETDYWMNTGDIFRVTDDGFYEIVDRVKDIYKNNKGQTVAPKTIEQKFTGVPGIKQTFLVGDARPYNVLLIVPDFEDSLLQDAVNKGDKEEYFHQIVMLANKDVARYERVINFSILDREFQLKKAN
;
A
#
# COMPACT_ATOMS: atom_id res chain seq x y z
N MET A 1 -6.12 7.93 -21.52
CA MET A 1 -4.65 7.98 -21.70
C MET A 1 -4.28 9.20 -22.51
N LEU A 2 -3.12 9.80 -22.26
CA LEU A 2 -2.63 10.93 -23.06
C LEU A 2 -2.23 10.47 -24.47
N PRO A 3 -2.36 11.33 -25.50
CA PRO A 3 -1.88 11.02 -26.84
C PRO A 3 -0.40 10.64 -26.85
N GLY A 4 -0.05 9.55 -27.54
CA GLY A 4 1.33 9.07 -27.64
C GLY A 4 1.85 8.31 -26.42
N ILE A 5 0.96 7.94 -25.48
CA ILE A 5 1.22 7.02 -24.37
C ILE A 5 0.38 5.75 -24.54
N TYR A 6 1.03 4.61 -24.41
CA TYR A 6 0.46 3.27 -24.46
C TYR A 6 0.56 2.62 -23.09
N GLY A 7 -0.47 1.86 -22.72
CA GLY A 7 -0.55 1.18 -21.44
C GLY A 7 -0.87 -0.29 -21.64
N LYS A 8 -0.20 -1.14 -20.85
CA LYS A 8 -0.43 -2.58 -20.81
C LYS A 8 -0.51 -3.00 -19.35
N LEU A 9 -1.60 -3.67 -18.97
CA LEU A 9 -1.72 -4.32 -17.66
C LEU A 9 -1.12 -5.71 -17.71
N GLU A 10 -0.29 -6.02 -16.72
CA GLU A 10 0.28 -7.35 -16.51
C GLU A 10 -0.68 -8.22 -15.68
N GLU A 11 -0.43 -9.53 -15.62
CA GLU A 11 -1.29 -10.48 -14.89
C GLU A 11 -1.38 -10.18 -13.38
N ASN A 12 -0.34 -9.58 -12.80
CA ASN A 12 -0.31 -9.15 -11.41
C ASN A 12 -1.04 -7.81 -11.17
N GLY A 13 -1.60 -7.19 -12.21
CA GLY A 13 -2.24 -5.88 -12.16
C GLY A 13 -1.27 -4.69 -12.25
N GLU A 14 0.04 -4.92 -12.40
CA GLU A 14 0.99 -3.82 -12.61
C GLU A 14 0.78 -3.17 -13.98
N LEU A 15 0.74 -1.83 -14.02
CA LEU A 15 0.67 -1.10 -15.27
C LEU A 15 2.08 -0.88 -15.84
N LYS A 16 2.30 -1.31 -17.08
CA LYS A 16 3.43 -0.89 -17.90
C LYS A 16 3.03 0.25 -18.81
N LEU A 17 3.93 1.21 -18.96
CA LEU A 17 3.75 2.34 -19.86
C LEU A 17 4.83 2.32 -20.94
N SER A 18 4.43 2.67 -22.16
CA SER A 18 5.34 3.05 -23.24
C SER A 18 4.89 4.38 -23.83
N GLY A 19 5.80 5.14 -24.45
CA GLY A 19 5.41 6.37 -25.15
C GLY A 19 6.40 7.53 -25.06
N HIS A 20 5.99 8.64 -25.65
CA HIS A 20 6.85 9.79 -25.98
C HIS A 20 7.35 10.56 -24.74
N TYR A 21 6.63 10.46 -23.62
CA TYR A 21 6.91 11.24 -22.41
C TYR A 21 7.62 10.43 -21.32
N LEU A 22 8.03 9.19 -21.60
CA LEU A 22 8.73 8.36 -20.63
C LEU A 22 10.22 8.61 -20.67
N ALA A 23 10.76 9.10 -19.55
CA ALA A 23 12.18 9.13 -19.32
C ALA A 23 12.73 7.69 -19.25
N ARG A 24 13.89 7.46 -19.87
CA ARG A 24 14.61 6.18 -19.81
C ARG A 24 15.80 6.34 -18.87
N TYR A 25 16.23 5.25 -18.25
CA TYR A 25 17.41 5.29 -17.39
C TYR A 25 18.67 5.48 -18.24
N LEU A 26 19.67 6.16 -17.67
CA LEU A 26 20.95 6.45 -18.33
C LEU A 26 21.69 5.20 -18.80
N ASP A 27 21.46 4.06 -18.13
CA ASP A 27 22.07 2.78 -18.47
C ASP A 27 21.50 2.17 -19.76
N ASP A 28 20.31 2.63 -20.21
CA ASP A 28 19.69 2.13 -21.43
C ASP A 28 20.30 2.75 -22.70
N LYS A 29 20.73 4.02 -22.63
CA LYS A 29 21.27 4.81 -23.75
C LYS A 29 22.12 6.01 -23.30
N GLY A 30 23.30 6.18 -23.90
CA GLY A 30 24.22 7.28 -23.63
C GLY A 30 24.01 8.51 -24.51
N PRO A 31 24.74 9.62 -24.26
CA PRO A 31 24.70 10.81 -25.12
C PRO A 31 25.04 10.47 -26.59
N GLY A 32 24.12 10.75 -27.51
CA GLY A 32 24.28 10.49 -28.96
C GLY A 32 23.55 9.27 -29.49
N ASP A 33 22.96 8.45 -28.62
CA ASP A 33 22.14 7.33 -29.04
C ASP A 33 20.81 7.76 -29.67
N ILE A 34 20.45 7.13 -30.78
CA ILE A 34 19.13 7.33 -31.41
C ILE A 34 18.12 6.45 -30.68
N ILE A 35 17.13 7.10 -30.07
CA ILE A 35 15.98 6.44 -29.48
C ILE A 35 14.84 6.46 -30.50
N SER A 36 14.45 5.29 -31.01
CA SER A 36 13.30 5.16 -31.90
C SER A 36 12.01 5.61 -31.21
N TYR A 37 11.12 6.23 -32.00
CA TYR A 37 9.77 6.56 -31.55
C TYR A 37 9.00 5.27 -31.24
N PRO A 38 8.27 5.21 -30.10
CA PRO A 38 7.48 4.04 -29.75
C PRO A 38 6.25 3.94 -30.65
N GLU A 39 5.98 2.74 -31.17
CA GLU A 39 4.87 2.44 -32.09
C GLU A 39 3.84 1.46 -31.48
N ASN A 40 3.87 1.27 -30.16
CA ASN A 40 3.03 0.34 -29.42
C ASN A 40 3.26 -1.12 -29.84
N ASN A 41 4.51 -1.53 -29.90
CA ASN A 41 4.91 -2.89 -30.21
C ASN A 41 5.69 -3.54 -29.04
N GLU A 42 5.91 -4.86 -29.11
CA GLU A 42 6.62 -5.59 -28.04
C GLU A 42 8.13 -5.25 -27.96
N THR A 43 8.69 -4.66 -29.03
CA THR A 43 10.10 -4.25 -29.07
C THR A 43 10.35 -2.86 -28.50
N ASP A 44 9.29 -2.10 -28.23
CA ASP A 44 9.38 -0.79 -27.59
C ASP A 44 9.86 -0.90 -26.14
N TYR A 45 10.38 0.21 -25.62
CA TYR A 45 10.67 0.30 -24.20
C TYR A 45 9.35 0.38 -23.41
N TRP A 46 9.17 -0.56 -22.49
CA TRP A 46 8.04 -0.60 -21.56
C TRP A 46 8.55 -0.39 -20.13
N MET A 47 8.18 0.74 -19.54
CA MET A 47 8.49 1.08 -18.16
C MET A 47 7.52 0.38 -17.20
N ASN A 48 8.05 -0.36 -16.24
CA ASN A 48 7.31 -0.82 -15.07
C ASN A 48 7.04 0.37 -14.14
N THR A 49 5.76 0.69 -13.89
CA THR A 49 5.40 1.79 -12.97
C THR A 49 5.70 1.44 -11.51
N GLY A 50 5.71 0.14 -11.17
CA GLY A 50 5.73 -0.33 -9.79
C GLY A 50 4.40 -0.10 -9.07
N ASP A 51 3.35 0.29 -9.79
CA ASP A 51 2.01 0.57 -9.29
C ASP A 51 1.01 -0.44 -9.89
N ILE A 52 0.08 -0.89 -9.05
CA ILE A 52 -1.01 -1.79 -9.40
C ILE A 52 -2.22 -0.96 -9.74
N PHE A 53 -2.88 -1.30 -10.85
CA PHE A 53 -4.07 -0.63 -11.31
C PHE A 53 -5.21 -1.63 -11.52
N ARG A 54 -6.44 -1.10 -11.45
CA ARG A 54 -7.63 -1.74 -12.02
C ARG A 54 -8.21 -0.86 -13.12
N VAL A 55 -8.90 -1.49 -14.08
CA VAL A 55 -9.68 -0.77 -15.10
C VAL A 55 -11.10 -0.66 -14.59
N THR A 56 -11.63 0.56 -14.54
CA THR A 56 -13.04 0.80 -14.19
C THR A 56 -13.96 0.44 -15.35
N ASP A 57 -15.26 0.32 -15.09
CA ASP A 57 -16.26 0.02 -16.13
C ASP A 57 -16.29 1.09 -17.25
N ASP A 58 -15.89 2.32 -16.92
CA ASP A 58 -15.76 3.43 -17.85
C ASP A 58 -14.43 3.44 -18.64
N GLY A 59 -13.57 2.44 -18.43
CA GLY A 59 -12.30 2.27 -19.15
C GLY A 59 -11.14 3.13 -18.63
N PHE A 60 -11.25 3.66 -17.40
CA PHE A 60 -10.16 4.43 -16.77
C PHE A 60 -9.29 3.54 -15.88
N TYR A 61 -8.01 3.91 -15.75
CA TYR A 61 -7.10 3.28 -14.79
C TYR A 61 -7.25 3.93 -13.42
N GLU A 62 -7.43 3.10 -12.39
CA GLU A 62 -7.46 3.51 -10.99
C GLU A 62 -6.31 2.86 -10.24
N ILE A 63 -5.49 3.66 -9.55
CA ILE A 63 -4.37 3.19 -8.72
C ILE A 63 -4.95 2.42 -7.53
N VAL A 64 -4.47 1.21 -7.33
CA VAL A 64 -4.84 0.35 -6.20
C VAL A 64 -3.76 0.42 -5.13
N ASP A 65 -2.50 0.13 -5.46
CA ASP A 65 -1.38 0.14 -4.51
C ASP A 65 -0.02 0.05 -5.25
N ARG A 66 1.09 -0.13 -4.54
CA ARG A 66 2.43 -0.38 -5.07
C ARG A 66 2.75 -1.87 -5.09
N VAL A 67 3.41 -2.35 -6.14
CA VAL A 67 3.85 -3.75 -6.28
C VAL A 67 4.69 -4.23 -5.10
N LYS A 68 5.51 -3.34 -4.52
CA LYS A 68 6.35 -3.65 -3.36
C LYS A 68 5.65 -3.50 -2.01
N ASP A 69 4.49 -2.85 -1.98
CA ASP A 69 3.77 -2.57 -0.72
C ASP A 69 2.62 -3.55 -0.48
N ILE A 70 2.17 -4.30 -1.49
CA ILE A 70 1.21 -5.40 -1.33
C ILE A 70 1.90 -6.71 -0.91
N TYR A 71 1.16 -7.59 -0.24
CA TYR A 71 1.60 -8.96 0.01
C TYR A 71 0.53 -9.99 -0.33
N LYS A 72 0.93 -11.25 -0.46
CA LYS A 72 0.01 -12.38 -0.58
C LYS A 72 -0.05 -13.14 0.74
N ASN A 73 -1.26 -13.38 1.22
CA ASN A 73 -1.45 -14.23 2.39
C ASN A 73 -1.18 -15.71 2.03
N ASN A 74 -1.20 -16.61 3.03
CA ASN A 74 -0.91 -18.04 2.77
C ASN A 74 -1.99 -18.78 1.94
N LYS A 75 -3.10 -18.11 1.60
CA LYS A 75 -4.17 -18.60 0.72
C LYS A 75 -4.11 -17.98 -0.67
N GLY A 76 -3.05 -17.20 -0.98
CA GLY A 76 -2.85 -16.56 -2.27
C GLY A 76 -3.69 -15.29 -2.50
N GLN A 77 -4.37 -14.78 -1.45
CA GLN A 77 -5.15 -13.54 -1.55
C GLN A 77 -4.22 -12.34 -1.42
N THR A 78 -4.38 -11.37 -2.33
CA THR A 78 -3.62 -10.12 -2.32
C THR A 78 -4.18 -9.17 -1.27
N VAL A 79 -3.32 -8.62 -0.42
CA VAL A 79 -3.67 -7.65 0.62
C VAL A 79 -2.86 -6.37 0.38
N ALA A 80 -3.56 -5.23 0.44
CA ALA A 80 -3.00 -3.88 0.37
C ALA A 80 -2.93 -3.29 1.79
N PRO A 81 -1.76 -3.34 2.47
CA PRO A 81 -1.63 -2.97 3.88
C PRO A 81 -1.96 -1.51 4.12
N LYS A 82 -1.53 -0.62 3.21
CA LYS A 82 -1.76 0.82 3.30
C LYS A 82 -3.24 1.17 3.32
N THR A 83 -4.06 0.48 2.53
CA THR A 83 -5.51 0.67 2.51
C THR A 83 -6.14 0.38 3.87
N ILE A 84 -5.63 -0.62 4.59
CA ILE A 84 -6.09 -0.99 5.92
C ILE A 84 -5.54 -0.02 6.97
N GLU A 85 -4.25 0.34 6.90
CA GLU A 85 -3.59 1.31 7.81
C GLU A 85 -4.22 2.70 7.72
N GLN A 86 -4.63 3.14 6.53
CA GLN A 86 -5.32 4.42 6.32
C GLN A 86 -6.61 4.54 7.12
N LYS A 87 -7.29 3.43 7.44
CA LYS A 87 -8.51 3.45 8.28
C LYS A 87 -8.23 3.87 9.72
N PHE A 88 -6.98 3.77 10.18
CA PHE A 88 -6.56 4.18 11.52
C PHE A 88 -5.92 5.57 11.54
N THR A 89 -5.70 6.17 10.38
CA THR A 89 -5.11 7.52 10.29
C THR A 89 -6.10 8.56 10.80
N GLY A 90 -5.66 9.37 11.77
CA GLY A 90 -6.50 10.40 12.40
C GLY A 90 -7.48 9.87 13.45
N VAL A 91 -7.45 8.58 13.78
CA VAL A 91 -8.23 8.04 14.90
C VAL A 91 -7.59 8.48 16.23
N PRO A 92 -8.36 9.07 17.17
CA PRO A 92 -7.84 9.52 18.45
C PRO A 92 -7.09 8.42 19.21
N GLY A 93 -5.91 8.77 19.75
CA GLY A 93 -5.04 7.84 20.47
C GLY A 93 -4.17 6.94 19.60
N ILE A 94 -4.21 7.06 18.27
CA ILE A 94 -3.33 6.33 17.35
C ILE A 94 -2.38 7.31 16.67
N LYS A 95 -1.08 7.14 16.90
CA LYS A 95 -0.03 7.91 16.23
C LYS A 95 0.36 7.30 14.89
N GLN A 96 0.60 5.99 14.88
CA GLN A 96 0.99 5.22 13.69
C GLN A 96 0.46 3.80 13.78
N THR A 97 0.25 3.17 12.63
CA THR A 97 -0.06 1.75 12.53
C THR A 97 0.81 1.06 11.50
N PHE A 98 1.04 -0.24 11.70
CA PHE A 98 1.71 -1.08 10.71
C PHE A 98 1.05 -2.46 10.66
N LEU A 99 0.60 -2.88 9.48
CA LEU A 99 -0.09 -4.13 9.28
C LEU A 99 0.90 -5.24 8.91
N VAL A 100 0.82 -6.36 9.63
CA VAL A 100 1.65 -7.55 9.39
C VAL A 100 0.75 -8.71 8.98
N GLY A 101 0.98 -9.27 7.80
CA GLY A 101 0.22 -10.44 7.31
C GLY A 101 0.86 -11.22 6.17
N ASP A 102 2.06 -10.83 5.72
CA ASP A 102 2.74 -11.50 4.61
C ASP A 102 2.96 -13.00 4.90
N ALA A 103 2.60 -13.83 3.94
CA ALA A 103 2.61 -15.29 4.02
C ALA A 103 1.91 -15.89 5.25
N ARG A 104 0.98 -15.16 5.90
CA ARG A 104 0.24 -15.59 7.09
C ARG A 104 -1.25 -15.82 6.79
N PRO A 105 -1.98 -16.58 7.62
CA PRO A 105 -3.42 -16.78 7.45
C PRO A 105 -4.29 -15.62 7.92
N TYR A 106 -3.72 -14.64 8.62
CA TYR A 106 -4.42 -13.50 9.21
C TYR A 106 -3.49 -12.31 9.35
N ASN A 107 -4.09 -11.13 9.51
CA ASN A 107 -3.36 -9.87 9.70
C ASN A 107 -3.34 -9.48 11.18
N VAL A 108 -2.21 -8.93 11.62
CA VAL A 108 -2.01 -8.35 12.94
C VAL A 108 -1.62 -6.89 12.79
N LEU A 109 -2.22 -6.01 13.59
CA LEU A 109 -1.92 -4.58 13.56
C LEU A 109 -0.96 -4.21 14.69
N LEU A 110 0.15 -3.58 14.35
CA LEU A 110 1.00 -2.91 15.33
C LEU A 110 0.50 -1.48 15.49
N ILE A 111 0.18 -1.08 16.72
CA ILE A 111 -0.36 0.24 17.05
C ILE A 111 0.68 0.99 17.86
N VAL A 112 1.10 2.14 17.36
CA VAL A 112 1.86 3.12 18.14
C VAL A 112 0.84 4.09 18.74
N PRO A 113 0.60 4.04 20.07
CA PRO A 113 -0.35 4.91 20.73
C PRO A 113 0.13 6.38 20.70
N ASP A 114 -0.83 7.30 20.60
CA ASP A 114 -0.60 8.71 20.87
C ASP A 114 -0.98 9.03 22.32
N PHE A 115 0.00 9.06 23.22
CA PHE A 115 -0.23 9.33 24.63
C PHE A 115 -0.53 10.81 24.93
N GLU A 116 -0.40 11.71 23.97
CA GLU A 116 -0.81 13.12 24.12
C GLU A 116 -2.32 13.30 23.89
N ASP A 117 -2.99 12.30 23.30
CA ASP A 117 -4.43 12.30 23.07
C ASP A 117 -5.24 12.14 24.37
N SER A 118 -6.16 13.07 24.62
CA SER A 118 -6.96 13.09 25.85
C SER A 118 -7.90 11.89 25.98
N LEU A 119 -8.45 11.37 24.89
CA LEU A 119 -9.37 10.23 24.94
C LEU A 119 -8.63 8.95 25.30
N LEU A 120 -7.42 8.78 24.76
CA LEU A 120 -6.56 7.67 25.19
C LEU A 120 -6.13 7.82 26.65
N GLN A 121 -5.76 9.01 27.11
CA GLN A 121 -5.40 9.24 28.51
C GLN A 121 -6.54 8.87 29.47
N ASP A 122 -7.78 9.23 29.14
CA ASP A 122 -8.95 8.86 29.92
C ASP A 122 -9.15 7.34 29.99
N ALA A 123 -8.95 6.63 28.87
CA ALA A 123 -9.01 5.17 28.84
C ALA A 123 -7.88 4.53 29.65
N VAL A 124 -6.65 5.07 29.55
CA VAL A 124 -5.50 4.62 30.33
C VAL A 124 -5.74 4.79 31.83
N ASN A 125 -6.27 5.93 32.25
CA ASN A 125 -6.57 6.23 33.65
C ASN A 125 -7.63 5.29 34.25
N LYS A 126 -8.54 4.78 33.42
CA LYS A 126 -9.55 3.78 33.81
C LYS A 126 -9.04 2.33 33.77
N GLY A 127 -7.86 2.10 33.21
CA GLY A 127 -7.30 0.75 33.00
C GLY A 127 -7.81 0.05 31.74
N ASP A 128 -8.50 0.75 30.85
CA ASP A 128 -9.23 0.19 29.71
C ASP A 128 -8.49 0.37 28.37
N LYS A 129 -7.17 0.57 28.39
CA LYS A 129 -6.37 0.85 27.18
C LYS A 129 -6.53 -0.23 26.09
N GLU A 130 -6.50 -1.51 26.48
CA GLU A 130 -6.66 -2.60 25.51
C GLU A 130 -8.05 -2.62 24.90
N GLU A 131 -9.08 -2.43 25.72
CA GLU A 131 -10.47 -2.40 25.26
C GLU A 131 -10.72 -1.20 24.32
N TYR A 132 -10.13 -0.05 24.60
CA TYR A 132 -10.18 1.13 23.73
C TYR A 132 -9.70 0.81 22.31
N PHE A 133 -8.51 0.22 22.15
CA PHE A 133 -8.01 -0.15 20.82
C PHE A 133 -8.77 -1.33 20.21
N HIS A 134 -9.26 -2.27 21.02
CA HIS A 134 -10.07 -3.38 20.54
C HIS A 134 -11.34 -2.88 19.82
N GLN A 135 -12.04 -1.90 20.39
CA GLN A 135 -13.23 -1.32 19.79
C GLN A 135 -12.92 -0.60 18.46
N ILE A 136 -11.82 0.14 18.40
CA ILE A 136 -11.36 0.80 17.17
C ILE A 136 -11.10 -0.24 16.06
N VAL A 137 -10.38 -1.32 16.38
CA VAL A 137 -10.08 -2.40 15.42
C VAL A 137 -11.36 -3.11 14.96
N MET A 138 -12.30 -3.38 15.88
CA MET A 138 -13.60 -3.96 15.53
C MET A 138 -14.40 -3.09 14.57
N LEU A 139 -14.40 -1.77 14.77
CA LEU A 139 -15.07 -0.83 13.88
C LEU A 139 -14.41 -0.81 12.49
N ALA A 140 -13.08 -0.70 12.43
CA ALA A 140 -12.35 -0.72 11.15
C ALA A 140 -12.58 -2.01 10.35
N ASN A 141 -12.74 -3.16 11.04
CA ASN A 141 -12.98 -4.46 10.41
C ASN A 141 -14.36 -4.61 9.74
N LYS A 142 -15.32 -3.70 9.98
CA LYS A 142 -16.66 -3.76 9.37
C LYS A 142 -16.62 -3.48 7.87
N ASP A 143 -15.68 -2.65 7.43
CA ASP A 143 -15.60 -2.12 6.06
C ASP A 143 -14.43 -2.72 5.25
N VAL A 144 -14.01 -3.94 5.57
CA VAL A 144 -12.95 -4.68 4.85
C VAL A 144 -13.36 -6.11 4.57
N ALA A 145 -12.77 -6.70 3.53
CA ALA A 145 -12.99 -8.10 3.21
C ALA A 145 -12.50 -9.01 4.34
N ARG A 146 -13.08 -10.21 4.46
CA ARG A 146 -12.76 -11.14 5.56
C ARG A 146 -11.27 -11.47 5.66
N TYR A 147 -10.55 -11.52 4.55
CA TYR A 147 -9.13 -11.84 4.49
C TYR A 147 -8.20 -10.65 4.77
N GLU A 148 -8.76 -9.43 4.80
CA GLU A 148 -8.06 -8.19 5.11
C GLU A 148 -8.18 -7.82 6.59
N ARG A 149 -9.14 -8.42 7.30
CA ARG A 149 -9.41 -8.12 8.71
C ARG A 149 -8.19 -8.29 9.60
N VAL A 150 -8.05 -7.34 10.52
CA VAL A 150 -7.11 -7.40 11.64
C VAL A 150 -7.69 -8.36 12.67
N ILE A 151 -7.05 -9.52 12.88
CA ILE A 151 -7.52 -10.53 13.83
C ILE A 151 -6.96 -10.29 15.23
N ASN A 152 -5.78 -9.66 15.32
CA ASN A 152 -5.16 -9.31 16.59
C ASN A 152 -4.38 -7.99 16.43
N PHE A 153 -4.03 -7.36 17.55
CA PHE A 153 -3.16 -6.19 17.55
C PHE A 153 -2.13 -6.25 18.68
N SER A 154 -1.08 -5.45 18.56
CA SER A 154 -0.10 -5.23 19.60
C SER A 154 0.14 -3.74 19.77
N ILE A 155 0.12 -3.28 21.02
CA ILE A 155 0.43 -1.88 21.37
C ILE A 155 1.94 -1.79 21.56
N LEU A 156 2.59 -0.88 20.84
CA LEU A 156 4.02 -0.65 20.90
C LEU A 156 4.35 0.45 21.91
N ASP A 157 5.39 0.23 22.70
CA ASP A 157 5.89 1.24 23.66
C ASP A 157 6.82 2.27 23.00
N ARG A 158 7.04 2.18 21.69
CA ARG A 158 7.93 3.06 20.93
C ARG A 158 7.43 3.29 19.51
N GLU A 159 7.85 4.41 18.93
CA GLU A 159 7.64 4.73 17.52
C GLU A 159 8.51 3.89 16.57
N PHE A 160 8.10 3.85 15.31
CA PHE A 160 8.92 3.26 14.25
C PHE A 160 10.12 4.15 13.95
N GLN A 161 11.32 3.57 14.01
CA GLN A 161 12.56 4.26 13.67
C GLN A 161 13.15 3.69 12.39
N LEU A 162 13.57 4.56 11.48
CA LEU A 162 14.37 4.16 10.33
C LEU A 162 15.73 3.71 10.83
N LYS A 163 16.02 2.41 10.77
CA LYS A 163 17.40 1.96 10.73
C LYS A 163 17.96 2.37 9.37
N LYS A 164 18.92 3.30 9.34
CA LYS A 164 19.81 3.42 8.18
C LYS A 164 20.47 2.05 8.01
N ALA A 165 20.18 1.37 6.91
CA ALA A 165 20.99 0.24 6.49
C ALA A 165 22.39 0.82 6.20
N ASN A 166 23.38 0.36 6.98
CA ASN A 166 24.79 0.63 6.71
C ASN A 166 25.24 -0.18 5.50
#